data_AF-A0A843J368-F1
#
_entry.id   AF-A0A843J368-F1
#
_cell.length_a   1.000
_cell.length_b   1.000
_cell.length_c   1.000
_cell.angle_alpha   90.00
_cell.angle_beta   90.00
_cell.angle_gamma   90.00
#
_symmetry.space_group_name_H-M   'P 1'
#
loop_
_entity.id
_entity.type
_entity.pdbx_description
1 polymer ?
#
loop_
_entity_poly.entity_id
_entity_poly.type
_entity_poly.pdbx_seq_one_letter_code
_entity_poly.pdbx_strand_id
1 'polypeptide(L)'
;MKIKGVLIGISPLHVIVSLFCLSMFAITGVGMGDYTIIGWGVLFAIVLLVIPAYNSYSVSKSYEKLLPEYERESKYYRIAGIHDAMLGKPVRIRGEVEKVKGKLICRPAFTINDGSCSIVAQHGVPIDLDIKVGDNVEVVGMVVKRFTFFGKMVIHLIGIKKTDKVESPEDSDKKRRRGKNRNRDGKADNADKAENTENTDNTGNTENTDNKEDTAAETSDEPSDEKNDETPKEETSAATGKSD
;
A
#
# COMPACT_ATOMS: atom_id res chain seq x y z
N MET A 1 -0.16 16.98 -7.40
CA MET A 1 0.15 17.83 -6.21
C MET A 1 0.61 16.92 -5.08
N LYS A 2 1.56 17.35 -4.24
CA LYS A 2 1.98 16.60 -3.04
C LYS A 2 1.41 17.27 -1.81
N ILE A 3 0.71 16.52 -0.97
CA ILE A 3 0.29 17.00 0.36
C ILE A 3 0.80 16.00 1.39
N LYS A 4 1.66 16.45 2.31
CA LYS A 4 2.25 15.62 3.38
C LYS A 4 2.97 14.35 2.88
N GLY A 5 3.71 14.45 1.76
CA GLY A 5 4.44 13.32 1.15
C GLY A 5 3.60 12.52 0.14
N VAL A 6 2.27 12.56 0.28
CA VAL A 6 1.33 11.81 -0.56
C VAL A 6 1.05 12.53 -1.88
N LEU A 7 1.16 11.80 -2.99
CA LEU A 7 0.72 12.28 -4.30
C LEU A 7 -0.80 12.23 -4.42
N ILE A 8 -1.42 13.36 -4.72
CA ILE A 8 -2.84 13.48 -5.06
C ILE A 8 -2.93 13.73 -6.56
N GLY A 9 -3.58 12.81 -7.26
CA GLY A 9 -3.95 12.97 -8.66
C GLY A 9 -5.44 13.19 -8.76
N ILE A 10 -5.81 14.41 -9.09
CA ILE A 10 -7.17 14.70 -9.56
C ILE A 10 -7.19 14.30 -11.03
N SER A 11 -8.08 13.36 -11.38
CA SER A 11 -8.28 12.97 -12.77
C SER A 11 -8.70 14.20 -13.57
N PRO A 12 -8.11 14.47 -14.76
CA PRO A 12 -8.55 15.55 -15.64
C PRO A 12 -10.06 15.50 -15.91
N LEU A 13 -10.63 14.29 -15.92
CA LEU A 13 -12.06 14.06 -16.08
C LEU A 13 -12.90 14.76 -15.00
N HIS A 14 -12.47 14.73 -13.73
CA HIS A 14 -13.22 15.38 -12.65
C HIS A 14 -13.20 16.91 -12.77
N VAL A 15 -12.08 17.47 -13.25
CA VAL A 15 -11.98 18.91 -13.51
C VAL A 15 -12.93 19.31 -14.63
N ILE A 16 -12.97 18.54 -15.73
CA ILE A 16 -13.87 18.79 -16.86
C ILE A 16 -15.34 18.72 -16.41
N VAL A 17 -15.72 17.68 -15.67
CA VAL A 17 -17.09 17.51 -15.17
C VAL A 17 -17.46 18.63 -14.19
N SER A 18 -16.54 19.02 -13.31
CA SER A 18 -16.77 20.14 -12.37
C SER A 18 -16.98 21.47 -13.10
N LEU A 19 -16.19 21.76 -14.14
CA LEU A 19 -16.34 22.96 -14.95
C LEU A 19 -17.65 22.97 -15.74
N PHE A 20 -18.02 21.82 -16.32
CA PHE A 20 -19.28 21.67 -17.03
C PHE A 20 -20.50 21.85 -16.12
N CYS A 21 -20.44 21.31 -14.91
CA CYS A 21 -21.47 21.50 -13.90
C CYS A 21 -21.60 22.99 -13.53
N LEU A 22 -20.47 23.65 -13.24
CA LEU A 22 -20.44 25.07 -12.89
C LEU A 22 -20.97 25.96 -14.03
N SER A 23 -20.67 25.65 -15.29
CA SER A 23 -21.17 26.42 -16.43
C SER A 23 -22.68 26.30 -16.60
N MET A 24 -23.27 25.11 -16.39
CA MET A 24 -24.73 24.94 -16.38
C MET A 24 -25.40 25.80 -15.30
N PHE A 25 -24.90 25.75 -14.06
CA PHE A 25 -25.42 26.57 -12.97
C PHE A 25 -25.28 28.08 -13.26
N ALA A 26 -24.18 28.51 -13.88
CA ALA A 26 -23.98 29.89 -14.27
C ALA A 26 -24.98 30.35 -15.34
N ILE A 27 -25.21 29.54 -16.38
CA ILE A 27 -26.18 29.85 -17.45
C ILE A 27 -27.60 29.94 -16.86
N THR A 28 -27.99 28.99 -16.02
CA THR A 28 -29.32 28.98 -15.39
C THR A 28 -29.50 30.16 -14.43
N GLY A 29 -28.50 30.45 -13.59
CA GLY A 29 -28.56 31.57 -12.65
C GLY A 29 -28.67 32.93 -13.35
N VAL A 30 -27.91 33.14 -14.43
CA VAL A 30 -28.03 34.38 -15.24
C VAL A 30 -29.36 34.44 -16.00
N GLY A 31 -29.83 33.32 -16.55
CA GLY A 31 -31.10 33.27 -17.28
C GLY A 31 -32.33 33.51 -16.40
N MET A 32 -32.29 33.09 -15.13
CA MET A 32 -33.37 33.32 -14.16
C MET A 32 -33.20 34.62 -13.36
N GLY A 33 -32.03 35.25 -13.40
CA GLY A 33 -31.70 36.41 -12.55
C GLY A 33 -31.49 36.06 -11.07
N ASP A 34 -31.41 34.77 -10.74
CA ASP A 34 -31.21 34.28 -9.38
C ASP A 34 -29.76 33.81 -9.18
N TYR A 35 -28.96 34.67 -8.56
CA TYR A 35 -27.56 34.40 -8.26
C TYR A 35 -27.35 33.38 -7.13
N THR A 36 -28.39 33.07 -6.35
CA THR A 36 -28.32 32.06 -5.29
C THR A 36 -28.03 30.67 -5.87
N ILE A 37 -28.54 30.41 -7.07
CA ILE A 37 -28.29 29.18 -7.85
C ILE A 37 -26.80 29.00 -8.17
N ILE A 38 -26.08 30.10 -8.47
CA ILE A 38 -24.65 30.06 -8.75
C ILE A 38 -23.87 29.69 -7.48
N GLY A 39 -24.26 30.23 -6.33
CA GLY A 39 -23.66 29.88 -5.04
C GLY A 39 -23.76 28.39 -4.73
N TRP A 40 -24.92 27.78 -4.96
CA TRP A 40 -25.10 26.33 -4.85
C TRP A 40 -24.26 25.56 -5.86
N GLY A 41 -24.19 26.02 -7.12
CA GLY A 41 -23.34 25.40 -8.14
C GLY A 41 -21.86 25.36 -7.77
N VAL A 42 -21.35 26.45 -7.19
CA VAL A 42 -19.97 26.51 -6.67
C VAL A 42 -19.77 25.52 -5.53
N LEU A 43 -20.71 25.44 -4.58
CA LEU A 43 -20.63 24.48 -3.47
C LEU A 43 -20.57 23.03 -3.98
N PHE A 44 -21.45 22.66 -4.92
CA PHE A 44 -21.45 21.32 -5.51
C PHE A 44 -20.19 21.04 -6.32
N ALA A 45 -19.67 22.01 -7.07
CA ALA A 45 -18.42 21.87 -7.81
C ALA A 45 -17.23 21.60 -6.88
N ILE A 46 -17.15 22.31 -5.74
CA ILE A 46 -16.11 22.08 -4.73
C ILE A 46 -16.22 20.66 -4.17
N VAL A 47 -17.41 20.23 -3.74
CA VAL A 47 -17.63 18.89 -3.20
C VAL A 47 -17.23 17.80 -4.21
N LEU A 48 -17.56 18.01 -5.49
CA LEU A 48 -17.22 17.08 -6.58
C LEU A 48 -15.72 16.94 -6.82
N LEU A 49 -14.92 17.96 -6.48
CA LEU A 49 -13.46 17.88 -6.52
C LEU A 49 -12.86 17.32 -5.23
N VAL A 50 -13.46 17.62 -4.06
CA VAL A 50 -12.95 17.19 -2.76
C VAL A 50 -13.07 15.68 -2.56
N ILE A 51 -14.20 15.06 -2.93
CA ILE A 51 -14.42 13.61 -2.77
C ILE A 51 -13.34 12.76 -3.48
N PRO A 52 -13.09 12.92 -4.80
CA PRO A 52 -12.06 12.14 -5.49
C PRO A 52 -10.65 12.46 -4.99
N ALA A 53 -10.38 13.71 -4.62
CA ALA A 53 -9.10 14.10 -4.02
C ALA A 53 -8.86 13.39 -2.67
N TYR A 54 -9.89 13.35 -1.81
CA TYR A 54 -9.83 12.65 -0.53
C TYR A 54 -9.65 11.15 -0.70
N ASN A 55 -10.39 10.52 -1.63
CA ASN A 55 -10.24 9.11 -1.96
C ASN A 55 -8.81 8.80 -2.41
N SER A 56 -8.27 9.58 -3.35
CA SER A 56 -6.87 9.45 -3.78
C SER A 56 -5.90 9.57 -2.60
N TYR A 57 -6.09 10.55 -1.73
CA TYR A 57 -5.20 10.76 -0.56
C TYR A 57 -5.24 9.59 0.43
N SER A 58 -6.43 9.10 0.77
CA SER A 58 -6.61 8.00 1.74
C SER A 58 -5.92 6.72 1.26
N VAL A 59 -6.10 6.38 -0.01
CA VAL A 59 -5.51 5.20 -0.62
C VAL A 59 -3.98 5.32 -0.67
N SER A 60 -3.44 6.46 -1.11
CA SER A 60 -1.98 6.70 -1.14
C SER A 60 -1.33 6.57 0.23
N LYS A 61 -1.95 7.16 1.27
CA LYS A 61 -1.47 7.10 2.65
C LYS A 61 -1.41 5.66 3.16
N SER A 62 -2.34 4.82 2.72
CA SER A 62 -2.38 3.40 3.09
C SER A 62 -1.22 2.65 2.43
N TYR A 63 -0.92 2.92 1.16
CA TYR A 63 0.25 2.32 0.49
C TYR A 63 1.57 2.71 1.13
N GLU A 64 1.77 3.98 1.51
CA GLU A 64 3.02 4.42 2.16
C GLU A 64 3.27 3.71 3.49
N LYS A 65 2.22 3.48 4.28
CA LYS A 65 2.33 2.74 5.54
C LYS A 65 2.63 1.26 5.33
N LEU A 66 2.04 0.66 4.31
CA LEU A 66 2.18 -0.76 4.01
C LEU A 66 3.51 -1.06 3.31
N LEU A 67 4.07 -0.11 2.56
CA LEU A 67 5.31 -0.29 1.81
C LEU A 67 6.46 -0.93 2.60
N PRO A 68 6.86 -0.46 3.80
CA PRO A 68 7.95 -1.07 4.55
C PRO A 68 7.67 -2.51 5.00
N GLU A 69 6.42 -2.83 5.32
CA GLU A 69 6.00 -4.17 5.72
C GLU A 69 6.03 -5.14 4.54
N TYR A 70 5.46 -4.75 3.41
CA TYR A 70 5.51 -5.52 2.17
C TYR A 70 6.94 -5.67 1.64
N GLU A 71 7.80 -4.68 1.83
CA GLU A 71 9.22 -4.82 1.51
C GLU A 71 9.89 -5.90 2.38
N ARG A 72 9.59 -5.97 3.68
CA ARG A 72 10.18 -6.97 4.57
C ARG A 72 9.70 -8.39 4.25
N GLU A 73 8.42 -8.54 3.94
CA GLU A 73 7.77 -9.85 3.72
C GLU A 73 7.97 -10.40 2.30
N SER A 74 8.12 -9.52 1.32
CA SER A 74 8.26 -9.92 -0.08
C SER A 74 9.55 -10.73 -0.31
N LYS A 75 9.38 -11.83 -1.06
CA LYS A 75 10.48 -12.64 -1.57
C LYS A 75 10.68 -12.37 -3.06
N TYR A 76 11.91 -12.54 -3.51
CA TYR A 76 12.24 -12.42 -4.93
C TYR A 76 11.68 -13.62 -5.69
N TYR A 77 10.91 -13.36 -6.73
CA TYR A 77 10.38 -14.38 -7.63
C TYR A 77 10.64 -13.98 -9.08
N ARG A 78 10.93 -14.99 -9.91
CA ARG A 78 10.90 -14.82 -11.37
C ARG A 78 9.45 -14.71 -11.84
N ILE A 79 9.22 -13.91 -12.88
CA ILE A 79 7.87 -13.71 -13.44
C ILE A 79 7.26 -15.04 -13.93
N ALA A 80 8.07 -15.89 -14.56
CA ALA A 80 7.60 -17.21 -15.02
C ALA A 80 7.14 -18.14 -13.88
N GLY A 81 7.59 -17.91 -12.63
CA GLY A 81 7.18 -18.71 -11.47
C GLY A 81 5.85 -18.29 -10.86
N ILE A 82 5.24 -17.20 -11.32
CA ILE A 82 4.02 -16.65 -10.74
C ILE A 82 2.82 -17.43 -11.30
N HIS A 83 2.23 -18.28 -10.46
CA HIS A 83 1.05 -19.10 -10.76
C HIS A 83 -0.09 -18.88 -9.75
N ASP A 84 -1.25 -19.46 -9.99
CA ASP A 84 -2.47 -19.26 -9.20
C ASP A 84 -2.30 -19.56 -7.70
N ALA A 85 -1.48 -20.54 -7.28
CA ALA A 85 -1.22 -20.79 -5.86
C ALA A 85 -0.39 -19.69 -5.14
N MET A 86 -0.01 -18.62 -5.85
CA MET A 86 0.63 -17.43 -5.27
C MET A 86 -0.33 -16.24 -5.09
N LEU A 87 -1.63 -16.41 -5.37
CA LEU A 87 -2.63 -15.36 -5.15
C LEU A 87 -2.62 -14.88 -3.69
N GLY A 88 -2.68 -13.55 -3.53
CA GLY A 88 -2.66 -12.89 -2.22
C GLY A 88 -1.27 -12.80 -1.56
N LYS A 89 -0.24 -13.45 -2.11
CA LYS A 89 1.11 -13.40 -1.52
C LYS A 89 1.86 -12.13 -1.94
N PRO A 90 2.65 -11.53 -1.03
CA PRO A 90 3.54 -10.43 -1.36
C PRO A 90 4.74 -10.96 -2.18
N VAL A 91 4.98 -10.35 -3.32
CA VAL A 91 6.04 -10.72 -4.27
C VAL A 91 6.89 -9.51 -4.62
N ARG A 92 8.16 -9.79 -4.89
CA ARG A 92 9.13 -8.80 -5.35
C ARG A 92 9.75 -9.29 -6.65
N ILE A 93 9.69 -8.45 -7.67
CA ILE A 93 10.06 -8.79 -9.04
C ILE A 93 11.00 -7.70 -9.55
N ARG A 94 11.99 -8.10 -10.33
CA ARG A 94 12.87 -7.18 -11.07
C ARG A 94 12.66 -7.40 -12.55
N GLY A 95 12.81 -6.35 -13.33
CA GLY A 95 12.72 -6.45 -14.79
C GLY A 95 12.74 -5.09 -15.46
N GLU A 96 12.72 -5.11 -16.78
CA GLU A 96 12.67 -3.94 -17.63
C GLU A 96 11.22 -3.56 -17.92
N VAL A 97 10.92 -2.26 -17.96
CA VAL A 97 9.59 -1.75 -18.31
C VAL A 97 9.42 -1.72 -19.82
N GLU A 98 8.57 -2.61 -20.35
CA GLU A 98 8.26 -2.67 -21.78
C GLU A 98 7.24 -1.61 -22.19
N LYS A 99 6.21 -1.38 -21.37
CA LYS A 99 5.08 -0.49 -21.70
C LYS A 99 4.56 0.21 -20.46
N VAL A 100 4.25 1.49 -20.62
CA VAL A 100 3.56 2.31 -19.61
C VAL A 100 2.19 2.68 -20.15
N LYS A 101 1.13 2.34 -19.42
CA LYS A 101 -0.27 2.65 -19.76
C LYS A 101 -0.90 3.46 -18.63
N GLY A 102 -1.89 4.27 -18.97
CA GLY A 102 -2.74 4.92 -17.98
C GLY A 102 -2.05 6.02 -17.16
N LYS A 103 -1.02 6.71 -17.69
CA LYS A 103 -0.38 7.85 -16.99
C LYS A 103 -1.35 9.03 -16.77
N LEU A 104 -2.37 9.17 -17.62
CA LEU A 104 -3.39 10.23 -17.53
C LEU A 104 -4.60 9.85 -16.65
N ILE A 105 -4.83 8.55 -16.44
CA ILE A 105 -5.95 8.05 -15.63
C ILE A 105 -5.35 7.79 -14.24
N CYS A 106 -6.08 7.99 -13.14
CA CYS A 106 -5.54 7.83 -11.77
C CYS A 106 -5.13 6.39 -11.37
N ARG A 107 -4.81 5.53 -12.35
CA ARG A 107 -4.34 4.14 -12.20
C ARG A 107 -3.30 3.80 -13.29
N PRO A 108 -2.01 4.07 -13.06
CA PRO A 108 -0.96 3.69 -14.00
C PRO A 108 -0.76 2.17 -13.99
N ALA A 109 -0.51 1.62 -15.17
CA ALA A 109 -0.21 0.21 -15.38
C ALA A 109 1.12 0.07 -16.13
N PHE A 110 2.00 -0.77 -15.61
CA PHE A 110 3.32 -1.04 -16.16
C PHE A 110 3.39 -2.49 -16.62
N THR A 111 3.90 -2.72 -17.82
CA THR A 111 4.22 -4.06 -18.31
C THR A 111 5.72 -4.26 -18.12
N ILE A 112 6.09 -5.28 -17.35
CA ILE A 112 7.46 -5.54 -16.90
C ILE A 112 7.89 -6.90 -17.44
N ASN A 113 9.11 -6.96 -17.98
CA ASN A 113 9.72 -8.18 -18.51
C ASN A 113 11.05 -8.47 -17.81
N ASP A 114 11.19 -9.68 -17.30
CA ASP A 114 12.39 -10.21 -16.61
C ASP A 114 13.20 -11.16 -17.51
N GLY A 115 12.99 -11.07 -18.83
CA GLY A 115 13.51 -12.01 -19.84
C GLY A 115 12.81 -13.37 -19.88
N SER A 116 12.18 -13.79 -18.77
CA SER A 116 11.44 -15.06 -18.68
C SER A 116 10.01 -14.96 -19.20
N CYS A 117 9.26 -13.94 -18.74
CA CYS A 117 7.88 -13.66 -19.09
C CYS A 117 7.58 -12.19 -18.84
N SER A 118 6.50 -11.68 -19.43
CA SER A 118 6.01 -10.31 -19.25
C SER A 118 4.72 -10.30 -18.40
N ILE A 119 4.66 -9.45 -17.38
CA ILE A 119 3.52 -9.31 -16.48
C ILE A 119 3.10 -7.85 -16.32
N VAL A 120 1.80 -7.64 -16.05
CA VAL A 120 1.26 -6.31 -15.81
C VAL A 120 1.25 -6.03 -14.31
N ALA A 121 1.91 -4.96 -13.89
CA ALA A 121 1.80 -4.37 -12.56
C ALA A 121 0.88 -3.15 -12.62
N GLN A 122 -0.18 -3.11 -11.82
CA GLN A 122 -1.15 -2.01 -11.78
C GLN A 122 -1.10 -1.33 -10.43
N HIS A 123 -1.03 0.00 -10.41
CA HIS A 123 -1.16 0.78 -9.18
C HIS A 123 -2.55 1.38 -9.05
N GLY A 124 -3.04 1.46 -7.81
CA GLY A 124 -4.36 2.05 -7.52
C GLY A 124 -4.38 3.58 -7.49
N VAL A 125 -3.21 4.22 -7.56
CA VAL A 125 -2.97 5.65 -7.32
C VAL A 125 -1.94 6.17 -8.33
N PRO A 126 -1.83 7.48 -8.62
CA PRO A 126 -0.71 8.04 -9.37
C PRO A 126 0.65 7.91 -8.63
N ILE A 127 1.68 7.49 -9.34
CA ILE A 127 3.06 7.40 -8.82
C ILE A 127 3.86 8.61 -9.30
N ASP A 128 4.68 9.19 -8.42
CA ASP A 128 5.56 10.34 -8.74
C ASP A 128 6.84 9.97 -9.51
N LEU A 129 7.08 8.68 -9.72
CA LEU A 129 8.27 8.22 -10.40
C LEU A 129 8.09 8.36 -11.91
N ASP A 130 8.94 9.16 -12.55
CA ASP A 130 9.01 9.25 -14.01
C ASP A 130 9.69 8.00 -14.58
N ILE A 131 8.96 6.88 -14.61
CA ILE A 131 9.41 5.62 -15.20
C ILE A 131 9.18 5.68 -16.71
N LYS A 132 10.23 5.42 -17.47
CA LYS A 132 10.20 5.35 -18.93
C LYS A 132 10.29 3.91 -19.39
N VAL A 133 9.90 3.69 -20.65
CA VAL A 133 10.12 2.40 -21.31
C VAL A 133 11.63 2.17 -21.42
N GLY A 134 12.09 0.97 -21.07
CA GLY A 134 13.50 0.61 -21.01
C GLY A 134 14.17 0.79 -19.64
N ASP A 135 13.47 1.38 -18.66
CA ASP A 135 14.00 1.48 -17.30
C ASP A 135 13.95 0.12 -16.60
N ASN A 136 15.02 -0.21 -15.88
CA ASN A 136 15.06 -1.36 -14.97
C ASN A 136 14.42 -0.98 -13.63
N VAL A 137 13.42 -1.75 -13.22
CA VAL A 137 12.63 -1.47 -12.03
C VAL A 137 12.52 -2.70 -11.14
N GLU A 138 12.50 -2.44 -9.84
CA GLU A 138 12.11 -3.39 -8.80
C GLU A 138 10.69 -3.06 -8.33
N VAL A 139 9.81 -4.03 -8.47
CA VAL A 139 8.40 -3.93 -8.13
C VAL A 139 8.09 -4.79 -6.93
N VAL A 140 7.43 -4.18 -5.94
CA VAL A 140 6.89 -4.83 -4.75
C VAL A 140 5.37 -4.72 -4.80
N GLY A 141 4.70 -5.86 -4.66
CA GLY A 141 3.26 -5.91 -4.76
C GLY A 141 2.65 -7.23 -4.33
N MET A 142 1.35 -7.37 -4.54
CA MET A 142 0.62 -8.62 -4.31
C MET A 142 0.15 -9.22 -5.62
N VAL A 143 0.16 -10.55 -5.71
CA VAL A 143 -0.41 -11.25 -6.87
C VAL A 143 -1.93 -11.26 -6.76
N VAL A 144 -2.60 -10.68 -7.77
CA VAL A 144 -4.06 -10.61 -7.86
C VAL A 144 -4.54 -11.11 -9.21
N LYS A 145 -5.76 -11.66 -9.26
CA LYS A 145 -6.44 -11.97 -10.52
C LYS A 145 -7.20 -10.74 -11.00
N ARG A 146 -7.05 -10.39 -12.29
CA ARG A 146 -7.78 -9.25 -12.87
C ARG A 146 -9.30 -9.46 -12.91
N PHE A 147 -9.72 -10.71 -13.09
CA PHE A 147 -11.10 -11.16 -13.11
C PHE A 147 -11.17 -12.49 -12.38
N THR A 148 -12.16 -12.67 -11.51
CA THR A 148 -12.28 -13.82 -10.60
C THR A 148 -12.27 -15.18 -11.32
N PHE A 149 -12.81 -15.26 -12.54
CA PHE A 149 -13.01 -16.53 -13.25
C PHE A 149 -12.03 -16.80 -14.41
N PHE A 150 -11.61 -15.78 -15.17
CA PHE A 150 -10.73 -15.95 -16.35
C PHE A 150 -9.66 -14.86 -16.46
N GLY A 151 -9.35 -14.19 -15.36
CA GLY A 151 -8.42 -13.07 -15.35
C GLY A 151 -6.98 -13.53 -15.49
N LYS A 152 -6.22 -12.90 -16.39
CA LYS A 152 -4.76 -12.93 -16.34
C LYS A 152 -4.30 -12.44 -14.97
N MET A 153 -3.23 -13.05 -14.46
CA MET A 153 -2.58 -12.58 -13.24
C MET A 153 -1.93 -11.23 -13.45
N VAL A 154 -2.13 -10.37 -12.46
CA VAL A 154 -1.65 -9.00 -12.42
C VAL A 154 -1.02 -8.82 -11.05
N ILE A 155 0.03 -8.01 -10.98
CA ILE A 155 0.58 -7.60 -9.69
C ILE A 155 -0.10 -6.31 -9.29
N HIS A 156 -0.75 -6.31 -8.13
CA HIS A 156 -1.18 -5.09 -7.48
C HIS A 156 0.06 -4.41 -6.90
N LEU A 157 0.50 -3.35 -7.58
CA LEU A 157 1.71 -2.62 -7.25
C LEU A 157 1.48 -1.85 -5.94
N ILE A 158 2.41 -1.98 -4.99
CA ILE A 158 2.41 -1.23 -3.73
C ILE A 158 3.54 -0.20 -3.76
N GLY A 159 4.71 -0.60 -4.27
CA GLY A 159 5.83 0.29 -4.50
C GLY A 159 6.70 -0.14 -5.65
N ILE A 160 7.35 0.85 -6.25
CA ILE A 160 8.28 0.68 -7.37
C ILE A 160 9.54 1.47 -7.07
N LYS A 161 10.69 0.86 -7.33
CA LYS A 161 12.01 1.48 -7.21
C LYS A 161 12.72 1.32 -8.55
N LYS A 162 13.42 2.37 -9.00
CA LYS A 162 14.34 2.24 -10.13
C LYS A 162 15.62 1.59 -9.62
N THR A 163 16.17 0.66 -10.40
CA THR A 163 17.39 -0.05 -10.05
C THR A 163 18.30 -0.07 -11.27
N ASP A 164 19.54 0.39 -11.11
CA ASP A 164 20.50 0.46 -12.23
C ASP A 164 21.09 -0.91 -12.60
N LYS A 165 20.85 -1.94 -11.78
CA LYS A 165 21.38 -3.31 -11.96
C LYS A 165 20.27 -4.35 -12.08
N VAL A 166 20.27 -5.06 -13.20
CA VAL A 166 19.52 -6.31 -13.40
C VAL A 166 20.26 -7.43 -12.66
N GLU A 167 20.13 -7.51 -11.34
CA GLU A 167 20.62 -8.67 -10.59
C GLU A 167 19.55 -9.76 -10.62
N SER A 168 19.90 -10.93 -11.17
CA SER A 168 19.07 -12.13 -11.20
C SER A 168 18.65 -12.54 -9.78
N PRO A 169 17.44 -13.09 -9.57
CA PRO A 169 16.93 -13.49 -8.25
C PRO A 169 17.82 -14.47 -7.47
N GLU A 170 18.77 -15.15 -8.12
CA GLU A 170 19.73 -16.02 -7.44
C GLU A 170 20.81 -15.25 -6.64
N ASP A 171 21.18 -14.05 -7.08
CA ASP A 171 22.22 -13.25 -6.40
C ASP A 171 21.70 -12.53 -5.15
N SER A 172 20.43 -12.15 -5.13
CA SER A 172 19.81 -11.52 -3.96
C SER A 172 19.63 -12.51 -2.80
N ASP A 173 19.27 -13.76 -3.08
CA ASP A 173 19.18 -14.83 -2.09
C ASP A 173 20.56 -15.25 -1.55
N LYS A 174 21.60 -15.30 -2.40
CA LYS A 174 22.99 -15.49 -1.96
C LYS A 174 23.47 -14.36 -1.04
N LYS A 175 23.12 -13.11 -1.35
CA LYS A 175 23.50 -11.94 -0.53
C LYS A 175 22.79 -11.95 0.82
N ARG A 176 21.50 -12.31 0.87
CA ARG A 176 20.74 -12.54 2.12
C ARG A 176 21.37 -13.65 2.96
N ARG A 177 21.73 -14.79 2.35
CA ARG A 177 22.41 -15.90 3.04
C ARG A 177 23.79 -15.50 3.58
N ARG A 178 24.59 -14.76 2.79
CA ARG A 178 25.90 -14.23 3.22
C ARG A 178 25.82 -13.20 4.35
N GLY A 179 24.74 -12.41 4.43
CA GLY A 179 24.52 -11.48 5.53
C GLY A 179 24.07 -12.19 6.82
N LYS A 180 23.22 -13.22 6.70
CA LYS A 180 22.72 -13.98 7.85
C LYS A 180 23.80 -14.84 8.52
N ASN A 181 24.77 -15.37 7.76
CA ASN A 181 25.91 -16.10 8.33
C ASN A 181 26.85 -15.18 9.12
N ARG A 182 27.16 -13.99 8.59
CA ARG A 182 28.03 -13.03 9.30
C ARG A 182 27.49 -12.61 10.68
N ASN A 183 26.17 -12.53 10.85
CA ASN A 183 25.55 -12.24 12.15
C ASN A 183 25.51 -13.45 13.11
N ARG A 184 25.69 -14.68 12.62
CA ARG A 184 25.89 -15.86 13.48
C ARG A 184 27.34 -15.92 13.97
N ASP A 185 28.28 -15.66 13.09
CA ASP A 185 29.71 -15.74 13.41
C ASP A 185 30.10 -14.67 14.46
N GLY A 186 29.63 -13.43 14.29
CA GLY A 186 29.86 -12.36 15.29
C GLY A 186 29.09 -12.50 16.62
N LYS A 187 28.19 -13.49 16.75
CA LYS A 187 27.51 -13.80 18.02
C LYS A 187 28.18 -14.95 18.79
N ALA A 188 28.95 -15.80 18.10
CA ALA A 188 29.78 -16.81 18.74
C ALA A 188 30.98 -16.17 19.47
N ASP A 189 31.59 -15.15 18.87
CA ASP A 189 32.77 -14.47 19.41
C ASP A 189 32.52 -13.68 20.70
N ASN A 190 31.25 -13.43 21.06
CA ASN A 190 30.86 -12.66 22.25
C ASN A 190 30.35 -13.54 23.41
N ALA A 191 30.27 -14.87 23.22
CA ALA A 191 29.91 -15.81 24.29
C ALA A 191 31.14 -16.23 25.12
N ASP A 192 32.34 -16.24 24.52
CA ASP A 192 33.59 -16.63 25.20
C ASP A 192 34.20 -15.54 26.09
N LYS A 193 33.55 -14.37 26.21
CA LYS A 193 34.07 -13.24 27.01
C LYS A 193 33.27 -12.93 28.28
N ALA A 194 32.30 -13.78 28.64
CA ALA A 194 31.47 -13.57 29.82
C ALA A 194 31.88 -14.42 31.05
N GLU A 195 32.90 -15.27 30.94
CA GLU A 195 33.22 -16.24 32.00
C GLU A 195 34.50 -15.92 32.80
N ASN A 196 34.98 -14.68 32.80
CA ASN A 196 36.13 -14.33 33.62
C ASN A 196 36.07 -12.90 34.18
N THR A 197 35.21 -12.70 35.18
CA THR A 197 35.39 -11.64 36.19
C THR A 197 34.67 -12.06 37.46
N GLU A 198 35.35 -12.86 38.26
CA GLU A 198 35.04 -13.07 39.68
C GLU A 198 36.26 -12.63 40.49
N ASN A 199 35.99 -12.02 41.65
CA ASN A 199 36.91 -11.50 42.68
C ASN A 199 37.68 -10.18 42.43
N THR A 200 37.28 -9.13 43.14
CA THR A 200 37.99 -8.72 44.38
C THR A 200 37.26 -7.60 45.13
N ASP A 201 37.37 -7.67 46.46
CA ASP A 201 36.66 -6.94 47.51
C ASP A 201 37.05 -5.46 47.74
N ASN A 202 36.11 -4.76 48.40
CA ASN A 202 36.26 -3.74 49.46
C ASN A 202 36.85 -2.34 49.16
N THR A 203 36.06 -1.29 49.40
CA THR A 203 36.04 -0.50 50.68
C THR A 203 35.36 0.87 50.48
N GLY A 204 34.34 1.15 51.32
CA GLY A 204 34.02 2.47 51.91
C GLY A 204 33.58 3.63 51.01
N ASN A 205 32.35 4.10 51.16
CA ASN A 205 32.07 5.30 51.96
C ASN A 205 30.56 5.50 52.13
N THR A 206 30.18 5.82 53.37
CA THR A 206 28.87 6.28 53.85
C THR A 206 28.46 7.63 53.25
N GLU A 207 27.21 7.78 52.82
CA GLU A 207 26.36 8.92 53.23
C GLU A 207 24.87 8.68 52.89
N ASN A 208 24.05 9.09 53.86
CA ASN A 208 22.59 9.09 53.90
C ASN A 208 21.93 9.76 52.68
N THR A 209 20.77 9.28 52.25
CA THR A 209 19.48 9.89 52.65
C THR A 209 18.30 9.02 52.21
N ASP A 210 17.36 8.93 53.15
CA ASP A 210 16.00 8.44 53.10
C ASP A 210 15.23 8.75 51.81
N ASN A 211 14.52 7.74 51.28
CA ASN A 211 13.07 7.69 51.36
C ASN A 211 12.52 6.38 50.75
N LYS A 212 12.13 5.47 51.65
CA LYS A 212 10.89 4.67 51.60
C LYS A 212 9.72 5.54 51.15
N GLU A 213 8.63 5.09 50.55
CA GLU A 213 7.90 3.83 50.57
C GLU A 213 6.85 3.96 49.45
N ASP A 214 6.70 2.96 48.59
CA ASP A 214 5.53 2.06 48.54
C ASP A 214 4.25 2.65 47.91
N THR A 215 3.30 1.91 47.35
CA THR A 215 3.12 0.57 46.75
C THR A 215 1.60 0.52 46.46
N ALA A 216 1.18 -0.43 45.61
CA ALA A 216 -0.21 -0.90 45.37
C ALA A 216 -1.04 -0.01 44.42
N ALA A 217 -1.45 -0.45 43.22
CA ALA A 217 -2.09 -1.70 42.81
C ALA A 217 -3.42 -1.97 43.53
N GLU A 218 -4.53 -1.79 42.83
CA GLU A 218 -5.69 -2.68 43.00
C GLU A 218 -6.55 -2.74 41.73
N THR A 219 -7.06 -3.94 41.53
CA THR A 219 -7.78 -4.53 40.42
C THR A 219 -9.24 -4.73 40.82
N SER A 220 -10.18 -4.67 39.87
CA SER A 220 -11.42 -5.48 39.79
C SER A 220 -12.35 -4.84 38.73
N ASP A 221 -12.56 -5.44 37.56
CA ASP A 221 -13.52 -6.52 37.22
C ASP A 221 -14.90 -5.99 36.75
N GLU A 222 -15.12 -6.08 35.42
CA GLU A 222 -16.27 -6.60 34.62
C GLU A 222 -17.77 -6.45 35.09
N PRO A 223 -18.78 -6.84 34.27
CA PRO A 223 -18.98 -6.80 32.80
C PRO A 223 -20.42 -6.34 32.41
N SER A 224 -20.73 -6.17 31.11
CA SER A 224 -22.06 -6.50 30.57
C SER A 224 -22.10 -6.54 29.05
N ASP A 225 -22.60 -7.66 28.55
CA ASP A 225 -22.96 -8.02 27.18
C ASP A 225 -23.87 -7.02 26.46
N GLU A 226 -23.75 -6.90 25.14
CA GLU A 226 -24.94 -7.08 24.28
C GLU A 226 -24.56 -7.57 22.87
N LYS A 227 -25.05 -8.77 22.59
CA LYS A 227 -25.07 -9.51 21.34
C LYS A 227 -26.36 -9.15 20.64
N ASN A 228 -26.33 -8.74 19.36
CA ASN A 228 -27.47 -8.97 18.45
C ASN A 228 -26.97 -9.18 17.02
N ASP A 229 -27.10 -10.45 16.64
CA ASP A 229 -27.04 -11.05 15.34
C ASP A 229 -28.46 -10.98 14.77
N GLU A 230 -28.67 -10.46 13.56
CA GLU A 230 -29.84 -10.82 12.76
C GLU A 230 -29.61 -10.49 11.28
N THR A 231 -29.22 -11.54 10.56
CA THR A 231 -29.57 -11.71 9.15
C THR A 231 -30.97 -12.33 9.10
N PRO A 232 -31.77 -12.08 8.04
CA PRO A 232 -32.45 -13.21 7.42
C PRO A 232 -32.13 -13.37 5.94
N LYS A 233 -32.09 -14.64 5.56
CA LYS A 233 -31.95 -15.20 4.22
C LYS A 233 -33.26 -15.10 3.44
N GLU A 234 -33.08 -15.22 2.12
CA GLU A 234 -33.97 -15.87 1.13
C GLU A 234 -35.33 -15.25 0.85
N GLU A 235 -35.50 -14.79 -0.40
CA GLU A 235 -36.58 -15.28 -1.24
C GLU A 235 -36.10 -15.47 -2.69
N THR A 236 -36.04 -16.75 -3.07
CA THR A 236 -36.07 -17.26 -4.43
C THR A 236 -37.42 -16.96 -5.09
N SER A 237 -37.42 -16.44 -6.32
CA SER A 237 -38.48 -16.77 -7.27
C SER A 237 -37.93 -16.80 -8.69
N ALA A 238 -37.94 -18.01 -9.25
CA ALA A 238 -37.77 -18.29 -10.66
C ALA A 238 -38.92 -17.67 -11.48
N ALA A 239 -38.61 -17.12 -12.65
CA ALA A 239 -39.58 -16.91 -13.70
C ALA A 239 -38.94 -17.20 -15.07
N THR A 240 -39.16 -18.44 -15.48
CA THR A 240 -39.08 -18.94 -16.86
C THR A 240 -39.94 -18.09 -17.78
N GLY A 241 -39.41 -17.70 -18.93
CA GLY A 241 -40.18 -17.03 -19.99
C GLY A 241 -39.47 -17.17 -21.34
N LYS A 242 -39.85 -18.20 -22.10
CA LYS A 242 -39.44 -18.48 -23.48
C LYS A 242 -40.71 -18.55 -24.33
N SER A 243 -40.86 -17.62 -25.28
CA SER A 243 -41.79 -17.56 -26.43
C SER A 243 -41.74 -16.10 -26.91
N ASP A 244 -41.47 -15.70 -28.14
CA ASP A 244 -41.28 -16.33 -29.44
C ASP A 244 -40.24 -15.52 -30.24
#